data_AF-A0AAD9W626-F1
#
_entry.id   AF-A0AAD9W626-F1
#
_cell.length_a   1.000
_cell.length_b   1.000
_cell.length_c   1.000
_cell.angle_alpha   90.00
_cell.angle_beta   90.00
_cell.angle_gamma   90.00
#
_symmetry.space_group_name_H-M   'P 1'
#
loop_
_entity.id
_entity.type
_entity.pdbx_description
1 polymer ?
#
loop_
_entity_poly.entity_id
_entity_poly.type
_entity_poly.pdbx_seq_one_letter_code
_entity_poly.pdbx_strand_id
1 'polypeptide(L)'
;MRLLSSLIALCALDPASLAGSSAEPHPEHQQRPISSSSSDDGYPGANSVSTALFASLERLARLVDITYCVGTTGISPPFSCASRCKEFPNLQLVSTWNTGVLMSDSCGYVAVDHGSGSKHGAGGGGGGGGGGGAGQDGAIVVAFRGTYSITNTVIDLSTVPQEYVPYPAPDDGRGNGTENRCANCTVHMGFLESWTQVRKLVLPVLESARARHRGYPVHLVGHSLGGAVALLAALELRVALGWDDLVVTTFGEPQAGNDGFVDYVDRVFALGGLDGYDPDLEKRVYRRVTHVDDPVPLLPLSEWGYRSHAGEVFIAKSELSPGVEDLRLCRGDEDPACIAGADSAVLARMAEVMNEVPRTERKGEGWLDTLSGTMAGIPSRLKLWQLLFAHRDYFWRLGLCVPGGDPSDWGRPPYNVSSHPDEL
;
A
#
# COMPACT_ATOMS: atom_id res chain seq x y z
N MET A 1 -37.29 -12.53 38.13
CA MET A 1 -37.76 -13.85 38.63
C MET A 1 -37.49 -14.86 37.52
N ARG A 2 -36.39 -15.63 37.62
CA ARG A 2 -36.32 -17.01 38.17
C ARG A 2 -36.85 -18.03 37.14
N LEU A 3 -36.17 -19.10 36.71
CA LEU A 3 -34.99 -19.89 37.11
C LEU A 3 -34.44 -20.58 35.83
N LEU A 4 -33.15 -20.83 35.54
CA LEU A 4 -32.01 -21.47 36.24
C LEU A 4 -32.16 -22.99 36.51
N SER A 5 -31.10 -23.74 36.12
CA SER A 5 -30.69 -25.10 36.52
C SER A 5 -31.12 -26.24 35.60
N SER A 6 -30.36 -27.29 35.28
CA SER A 6 -28.96 -27.72 35.45
C SER A 6 -28.88 -29.11 34.81
N LEU A 7 -27.74 -29.55 34.24
CA LEU A 7 -27.08 -30.81 34.61
C LEU A 7 -25.83 -31.08 33.75
N ILE A 8 -24.71 -31.04 34.47
CA ILE A 8 -23.38 -31.55 34.13
C ILE A 8 -23.32 -33.03 34.58
N ALA A 9 -22.49 -33.81 33.87
CA ALA A 9 -21.74 -35.01 34.28
C ALA A 9 -22.13 -36.30 33.53
N LEU A 10 -21.18 -36.82 32.74
CA LEU A 10 -20.48 -38.09 33.03
C LEU A 10 -19.30 -38.26 32.05
N CYS A 11 -18.07 -38.07 32.55
CA CYS A 11 -16.85 -38.60 31.95
C CYS A 11 -15.99 -39.12 33.10
N ALA A 12 -15.88 -40.45 33.22
CA ALA A 12 -14.94 -41.12 34.09
C ALA A 12 -14.60 -42.51 33.49
N LEU A 13 -13.34 -42.90 33.71
CA LEU A 13 -12.64 -44.14 33.34
C LEU A 13 -12.03 -44.10 31.92
N ASP A 14 -10.72 -44.28 31.69
CA ASP A 14 -9.75 -45.12 32.40
C ASP A 14 -8.29 -44.61 32.28
N PRO A 15 -7.45 -44.76 33.33
CA PRO A 15 -6.01 -44.58 33.27
C PRO A 15 -5.28 -45.92 33.42
N ALA A 16 -4.80 -46.54 32.33
CA ALA A 16 -3.76 -47.59 32.40
C ALA A 16 -3.17 -47.93 31.02
N SER A 17 -1.98 -47.42 30.73
CA SER A 17 -0.93 -48.25 30.15
C SER A 17 0.43 -47.65 30.47
N LEU A 18 1.09 -48.30 31.41
CA LEU A 18 2.46 -48.05 31.81
C LEU A 18 3.42 -48.87 30.95
N ALA A 19 4.56 -48.23 30.69
CA ALA A 19 5.89 -48.79 30.60
C ALA A 19 6.33 -49.45 29.27
N GLY A 20 7.42 -48.90 28.75
CA GLY A 20 8.51 -49.71 28.21
C GLY A 20 9.14 -49.19 26.92
N SER A 21 9.99 -48.17 27.01
CA SER A 21 11.29 -48.26 26.33
C SER A 21 12.32 -47.33 26.95
N SER A 22 13.42 -47.94 27.33
CA SER A 22 14.64 -47.43 27.93
C SER A 22 15.32 -46.33 27.11
N ALA A 23 15.71 -45.25 27.79
CA ALA A 23 16.65 -44.25 27.32
C ALA A 23 18.06 -44.58 27.82
N GLU A 24 19.07 -44.46 26.95
CA GLU A 24 20.47 -44.04 27.19
C GLU A 24 21.26 -44.15 25.86
N PRO A 25 22.39 -43.44 25.64
CA PRO A 25 22.75 -42.07 26.02
C PRO A 25 23.21 -41.21 24.80
N HIS A 26 23.35 -39.91 25.01
CA HIS A 26 23.96 -38.93 24.10
C HIS A 26 25.36 -39.33 23.58
N PRO A 27 25.73 -38.92 22.35
CA PRO A 27 27.07 -38.43 22.07
C PRO A 27 27.04 -36.93 21.78
N GLU A 28 27.88 -36.19 22.49
CA GLU A 28 28.22 -34.80 22.17
C GLU A 28 29.17 -34.70 20.96
N HIS A 29 29.10 -33.53 20.31
CA HIS A 29 30.06 -32.89 19.41
C HIS A 29 30.24 -33.42 17.97
N GLN A 30 29.60 -32.71 17.03
CA GLN A 30 30.35 -31.96 16.01
C GLN A 30 29.50 -30.84 15.40
N GLN A 31 29.88 -29.58 15.68
CA GLN A 31 29.43 -28.43 14.90
C GLN A 31 29.99 -28.57 13.48
N ARG A 32 29.11 -28.66 12.48
CA ARG A 32 29.43 -28.41 11.08
C ARG A 32 28.53 -27.28 10.57
N PRO A 33 29.09 -26.29 9.87
CA PRO A 33 28.35 -25.12 9.42
C PRO A 33 27.42 -25.54 8.28
N ILE A 34 26.12 -25.27 8.41
CA ILE A 34 25.20 -25.44 7.28
C ILE A 34 25.28 -24.16 6.45
N SER A 35 25.95 -24.33 5.32
CA SER A 35 26.00 -23.51 4.12
C SER A 35 24.68 -22.80 3.81
N SER A 36 24.82 -21.54 3.39
CA SER A 36 23.84 -20.75 2.64
C SER A 36 23.05 -21.61 1.65
N SER A 37 21.73 -21.67 1.81
CA SER A 37 20.84 -22.05 0.72
C SER A 37 20.78 -20.90 -0.28
N SER A 38 21.76 -20.85 -1.18
CA SER A 38 21.58 -20.21 -2.48
C SER A 38 20.56 -21.04 -3.25
N SER A 39 19.31 -20.60 -3.29
CA SER A 39 18.35 -21.04 -4.30
C SER A 39 18.77 -20.41 -5.62
N ASP A 40 19.72 -21.07 -6.28
CA ASP A 40 20.11 -20.85 -7.66
C ASP A 40 19.05 -21.54 -8.54
N ASP A 41 17.86 -20.92 -8.63
CA ASP A 41 16.82 -21.30 -9.59
C ASP A 41 17.18 -20.75 -10.97
N GLY A 42 18.28 -21.22 -11.58
CA GLY A 42 18.54 -21.32 -13.03
C GLY A 42 18.14 -20.18 -14.00
N TYR A 43 17.74 -19.00 -13.54
CA TYR A 43 17.23 -17.88 -14.32
C TYR A 43 18.10 -16.66 -14.05
N PRO A 44 19.01 -16.30 -14.98
CA PRO A 44 19.69 -15.04 -14.90
C PRO A 44 18.69 -13.93 -15.28
N GLY A 45 18.24 -13.13 -14.29
CA GLY A 45 17.65 -11.80 -14.54
C GLY A 45 16.17 -11.55 -14.23
N ALA A 46 15.43 -12.45 -13.57
CA ALA A 46 14.00 -12.22 -13.29
C ALA A 46 13.68 -11.33 -12.06
N ASN A 47 14.71 -10.82 -11.36
CA ASN A 47 14.58 -10.22 -10.03
C ASN A 47 15.12 -8.78 -9.92
N SER A 48 15.38 -8.08 -11.02
CA SER A 48 15.86 -6.69 -11.00
C SER A 48 14.92 -5.79 -11.78
N VAL A 49 14.41 -4.74 -11.15
CA VAL A 49 13.61 -3.70 -11.82
C VAL A 49 14.50 -2.81 -12.69
N SER A 50 13.94 -2.22 -13.75
CA SER A 50 14.64 -1.21 -14.52
C SER A 50 14.94 0.04 -13.70
N THR A 51 16.02 0.75 -14.04
CA THR A 51 16.36 2.05 -13.45
C THR A 51 15.25 3.07 -13.66
N ALA A 52 14.53 2.99 -14.78
CA ALA A 52 13.39 3.83 -15.09
C ALA A 52 12.20 3.57 -14.14
N LEU A 53 11.85 2.30 -13.90
CA LEU A 53 10.81 1.95 -12.93
C LEU A 53 11.21 2.39 -11.53
N PHE A 54 12.44 2.11 -11.10
CA PHE A 54 12.95 2.55 -9.80
C PHE A 54 12.83 4.07 -9.62
N ALA A 55 13.30 4.86 -10.60
CA ALA A 55 13.22 6.32 -10.57
C ALA A 55 11.76 6.82 -10.53
N SER A 56 10.86 6.15 -11.25
CA SER A 56 9.43 6.45 -11.21
C SER A 56 8.83 6.21 -9.83
N LEU A 57 9.14 5.08 -9.19
CA LEU A 57 8.63 4.73 -7.86
C LEU A 57 9.18 5.69 -6.78
N GLU A 58 10.47 5.99 -6.82
CA GLU A 58 11.13 6.95 -5.93
C GLU A 58 10.50 8.35 -6.05
N ARG A 59 10.25 8.81 -7.29
CA ARG A 59 9.58 10.10 -7.55
C ARG A 59 8.18 10.12 -6.94
N LEU A 60 7.42 9.05 -7.12
CA LEU A 60 6.05 8.93 -6.60
C LEU A 60 6.03 8.85 -5.08
N ALA A 61 7.03 8.23 -4.45
CA ALA A 61 7.20 8.21 -2.99
C ALA A 61 7.35 9.64 -2.42
N ARG A 62 8.15 10.49 -3.08
CA ARG A 62 8.26 11.92 -2.69
C ARG A 62 6.98 12.71 -2.93
N LEU A 63 6.25 12.43 -4.02
CA LEU A 63 4.96 13.08 -4.29
C LEU A 63 3.89 12.70 -3.28
N VAL A 64 3.83 11.44 -2.84
CA VAL A 64 2.88 11.03 -1.81
C VAL A 64 3.27 11.54 -0.43
N ASP A 65 4.56 11.69 -0.11
CA ASP A 65 5.01 12.33 1.14
C ASP A 65 4.47 13.77 1.30
N ILE A 66 4.39 14.53 0.20
CA ILE A 66 3.84 15.89 0.19
C ILE A 66 2.38 15.93 0.67
N THR A 67 1.61 14.84 0.53
CA THR A 67 0.21 14.80 0.99
C THR A 67 0.09 15.01 2.50
N TYR A 68 1.14 14.73 3.29
CA TYR A 68 1.19 14.98 4.72
C TYR A 68 1.31 16.46 5.10
N CYS A 69 1.52 17.34 4.12
CA CYS A 69 1.35 18.78 4.31
C CYS A 69 -0.12 19.22 4.27
N VAL A 70 -1.00 18.43 3.66
CA VAL A 70 -2.42 18.75 3.57
C VAL A 70 -3.08 18.52 4.93
N GLY A 71 -3.77 19.55 5.45
CA GLY A 71 -4.37 19.55 6.78
C GLY A 71 -3.44 20.00 7.91
N THR A 72 -2.16 20.28 7.62
CA THR A 72 -1.21 20.86 8.59
C THR A 72 -0.76 22.25 8.12
N THR A 73 0.41 22.37 7.49
CA THR A 73 0.94 23.63 6.97
C THR A 73 0.34 24.01 5.61
N GLY A 74 -0.22 23.03 4.90
CA GLY A 74 -0.88 23.20 3.61
C GLY A 74 0.08 23.12 2.41
N ILE A 75 -0.53 23.16 1.23
CA ILE A 75 0.15 23.32 -0.06
C ILE A 75 -0.50 24.51 -0.75
N SER A 76 0.31 25.43 -1.27
CA SER A 76 -0.14 26.64 -1.96
C SER A 76 0.29 26.65 -3.43
N PRO A 77 -0.43 27.37 -4.31
CA PRO A 77 0.02 27.59 -5.69
C PRO A 77 1.37 28.36 -5.75
N PRO A 78 2.22 28.15 -6.77
CA PRO A 78 2.04 27.22 -7.89
C PRO A 78 2.17 25.75 -7.46
N PHE A 79 3.13 25.38 -6.61
CA PHE A 79 3.16 24.09 -5.89
C PHE A 79 4.20 24.23 -4.78
N SER A 80 3.82 24.82 -3.65
CA SER A 80 4.71 25.22 -2.56
C SER A 80 4.22 24.64 -1.24
N CYS A 81 5.12 24.08 -0.45
CA CYS A 81 4.83 23.53 0.88
C CYS A 81 6.10 23.53 1.73
N ALA A 82 5.95 23.22 3.02
CA ALA A 82 7.09 23.12 3.93
C ALA A 82 8.01 21.93 3.61
N SER A 83 7.51 20.87 2.94
CA SER A 83 8.24 19.65 2.64
C SER A 83 9.01 19.71 1.29
N ARG A 84 8.80 18.72 0.42
CA ARG A 84 9.60 18.47 -0.80
C ARG A 84 9.06 19.16 -2.05
N CYS A 85 8.06 20.04 -1.97
CA CYS A 85 7.45 20.67 -3.14
C CYS A 85 8.45 21.41 -4.06
N LYS A 86 9.53 21.97 -3.49
CA LYS A 86 10.62 22.61 -4.25
C LYS A 86 11.36 21.69 -5.23
N GLU A 87 11.27 20.37 -5.04
CA GLU A 87 11.87 19.36 -5.91
C GLU A 87 11.04 19.14 -7.19
N PHE A 88 9.86 19.74 -7.28
CA PHE A 88 8.87 19.55 -8.33
C PHE A 88 8.50 20.89 -9.01
N PRO A 89 9.44 21.60 -9.65
CA PRO A 89 9.21 22.95 -10.18
C PRO A 89 8.19 23.01 -11.33
N ASN A 90 7.94 21.88 -12.00
CA ASN A 90 7.00 21.79 -13.12
C ASN A 90 5.58 21.40 -12.68
N LEU A 91 5.38 21.10 -11.39
CA LEU A 91 4.05 20.81 -10.86
C LEU A 91 3.29 22.10 -10.57
N GLN A 92 1.99 22.07 -10.85
CA GLN A 92 1.04 23.12 -10.53
C GLN A 92 -0.15 22.52 -9.77
N LEU A 93 -0.38 23.02 -8.55
CA LEU A 93 -1.49 22.68 -7.70
C LEU A 93 -2.81 23.09 -8.38
N VAL A 94 -3.73 22.14 -8.51
CA VAL A 94 -5.10 22.38 -8.95
C VAL A 94 -6.01 22.56 -7.76
N SER A 95 -5.96 21.63 -6.80
CA SER A 95 -6.78 21.67 -5.58
C SER A 95 -6.16 20.81 -4.48
N THR A 96 -6.49 21.12 -3.24
CA THR A 96 -6.32 20.23 -2.08
C THR A 96 -7.69 19.86 -1.51
N TRP A 97 -7.76 18.76 -0.76
CA TRP A 97 -8.93 18.44 0.06
C TRP A 97 -8.52 17.93 1.43
N ASN A 98 -9.38 18.16 2.41
CA ASN A 98 -9.29 17.62 3.76
C ASN A 98 -10.72 17.48 4.30
N THR A 99 -11.14 16.27 4.63
CA THR A 99 -12.50 16.00 5.14
C THR A 99 -12.65 16.26 6.65
N GLY A 100 -11.54 16.41 7.40
CA GLY A 100 -11.53 16.79 8.82
C GLY A 100 -11.97 15.70 9.80
N VAL A 101 -11.76 15.96 11.10
CA VAL A 101 -11.89 14.99 12.23
C VAL A 101 -13.28 14.33 12.35
N LEU A 102 -14.33 14.91 11.76
CA LEU A 102 -15.70 14.39 11.82
C LEU A 102 -16.05 13.44 10.65
N MET A 103 -15.18 13.33 9.64
CA MET A 103 -15.44 12.61 8.39
C MET A 103 -14.19 11.79 8.04
N SER A 104 -14.27 10.45 8.14
CA SER A 104 -13.20 9.46 7.87
C SER A 104 -11.96 10.08 7.20
N ASP A 105 -10.94 10.43 8.00
CA ASP A 105 -9.90 11.42 7.66
C ASP A 105 -9.20 11.15 6.31
N SER A 106 -9.67 11.79 5.23
CA SER A 106 -9.01 11.72 3.92
C SER A 106 -8.52 13.09 3.50
N CYS A 107 -7.24 13.13 3.12
CA CYS A 107 -6.56 14.33 2.66
C CYS A 107 -5.78 14.02 1.39
N GLY A 108 -5.56 15.05 0.58
CA GLY A 108 -4.78 14.90 -0.63
C GLY A 108 -4.79 16.13 -1.50
N TYR A 109 -4.24 15.97 -2.70
CA TYR A 109 -4.18 17.04 -3.69
C TYR A 109 -4.30 16.52 -5.12
N VAL A 110 -4.74 17.41 -5.99
CA VAL A 110 -4.65 17.28 -7.45
C VAL A 110 -3.63 18.29 -7.93
N ALA A 111 -2.66 17.85 -8.73
CA ALA A 111 -1.68 18.70 -9.39
C ALA A 111 -1.52 18.32 -10.87
N VAL A 112 -1.08 19.25 -11.69
CA VAL A 112 -0.67 19.01 -13.08
C VAL A 112 0.84 19.12 -13.15
N ASP A 113 1.49 18.06 -13.59
CA ASP A 113 2.89 18.04 -13.96
C ASP A 113 3.00 18.39 -15.44
N HIS A 114 3.69 19.47 -15.78
CA HIS A 114 3.89 19.85 -17.19
C HIS A 114 5.05 19.10 -17.87
N GLY A 115 5.68 18.15 -17.17
CA GLY A 115 6.84 17.42 -17.65
C GLY A 115 8.05 18.33 -17.83
N SER A 116 9.12 17.81 -18.43
CA SER A 116 10.35 18.57 -18.70
C SER A 116 10.33 19.35 -20.02
N GLY A 117 9.15 19.58 -20.61
CA GLY A 117 8.97 20.15 -21.95
C GLY A 117 9.66 21.51 -22.18
N SER A 118 10.82 21.46 -22.85
CA SER A 118 11.53 22.51 -23.59
C SER A 118 11.53 23.93 -23.03
N LYS A 119 12.61 24.27 -22.32
CA LYS A 119 13.27 25.57 -22.48
C LYS A 119 14.51 25.43 -23.38
N HIS A 120 14.41 24.98 -24.63
CA HIS A 120 15.39 25.31 -25.68
C HIS A 120 14.85 25.06 -27.10
N GLY A 121 14.68 26.15 -27.85
CA GLY A 121 15.06 26.23 -29.28
C GLY A 121 14.13 25.64 -30.33
N ALA A 122 13.62 26.50 -31.21
CA ALA A 122 13.07 26.14 -32.51
C ALA A 122 14.08 25.35 -33.37
N GLY A 123 13.62 24.30 -34.07
CA GLY A 123 14.39 23.70 -35.17
C GLY A 123 14.04 22.26 -35.53
N GLY A 124 13.11 22.09 -36.48
CA GLY A 124 13.20 21.13 -37.60
C GLY A 124 13.21 19.60 -37.36
N GLY A 125 12.31 18.91 -38.08
CA GLY A 125 12.66 17.66 -38.80
C GLY A 125 11.93 16.40 -38.34
N GLY A 126 11.12 15.81 -39.22
CA GLY A 126 10.29 14.64 -38.92
C GLY A 126 11.03 13.30 -38.82
N GLY A 127 10.27 12.27 -38.45
CA GLY A 127 10.67 10.86 -38.53
C GLY A 127 9.94 10.00 -37.49
N GLY A 128 8.96 9.21 -37.93
CA GLY A 128 8.20 8.31 -37.05
C GLY A 128 8.94 7.02 -36.68
N GLY A 129 8.50 6.39 -35.60
CA GLY A 129 8.93 5.04 -35.19
C GLY A 129 8.52 4.76 -33.74
N GLY A 130 7.60 3.82 -33.54
CA GLY A 130 7.06 3.45 -32.23
C GLY A 130 8.10 2.79 -31.33
N GLY A 131 8.06 3.19 -30.05
CA GLY A 131 8.84 2.63 -28.95
C GLY A 131 8.58 3.49 -27.72
N GLY A 132 7.79 2.99 -26.77
CA GLY A 132 7.35 3.71 -25.58
C GLY A 132 8.48 3.94 -24.56
N GLY A 133 9.41 4.82 -24.91
CA GLY A 133 10.41 5.40 -24.01
C GLY A 133 9.94 6.77 -23.55
N ALA A 134 9.90 6.97 -22.23
CA ALA A 134 9.45 8.19 -21.57
C ALA A 134 10.32 9.42 -21.92
N GLY A 135 9.95 10.12 -23.00
CA GLY A 135 10.00 11.59 -22.98
C GLY A 135 8.88 12.05 -22.04
N GLN A 136 9.18 12.91 -21.05
CA GLN A 136 8.19 13.35 -20.06
C GLN A 136 7.14 14.26 -20.72
N ASP A 137 6.14 13.63 -21.33
CA ASP A 137 4.82 14.20 -21.53
C ASP A 137 4.21 14.49 -20.15
N GLY A 138 3.50 15.61 -20.01
CA GLY A 138 2.92 16.00 -18.72
C GLY A 138 1.88 15.00 -18.20
N ALA A 139 1.55 15.07 -16.92
CA ALA A 139 0.61 14.16 -16.25
C ALA A 139 -0.30 14.91 -15.26
N ILE A 140 -1.47 14.34 -14.96
CA ILE A 140 -2.32 14.81 -13.87
C ILE A 140 -2.08 13.89 -12.67
N VAL A 141 -1.58 14.43 -11.56
CA VAL A 141 -1.28 13.69 -10.34
C VAL A 141 -2.42 13.86 -9.33
N VAL A 142 -2.91 12.76 -8.78
CA VAL A 142 -3.90 12.69 -7.71
C VAL A 142 -3.29 11.91 -6.56
N ALA A 143 -3.00 12.60 -5.46
CA ALA A 143 -2.26 12.02 -4.35
C ALA A 143 -3.13 11.93 -3.10
N PHE A 144 -3.22 10.74 -2.52
CA PHE A 144 -4.03 10.40 -1.35
C PHE A 144 -3.12 10.13 -0.14
N ARG A 145 -3.36 10.86 0.95
CA ARG A 145 -2.65 10.71 2.22
C ARG A 145 -3.18 9.49 2.98
N GLY A 146 -2.29 8.85 3.75
CA GLY A 146 -2.68 7.97 4.85
C GLY A 146 -3.15 8.71 6.12
N THR A 147 -3.49 7.93 7.15
CA THR A 147 -3.83 8.45 8.49
C THR A 147 -2.56 8.93 9.23
N TYR A 148 -2.68 9.94 10.09
CA TYR A 148 -1.55 10.37 10.94
C TYR A 148 -1.23 9.36 12.06
N SER A 149 -2.25 8.68 12.58
CA SER A 149 -2.13 7.66 13.63
C SER A 149 -2.03 6.25 13.03
N ILE A 150 -0.94 5.99 12.33
CA ILE A 150 -0.66 4.69 11.72
C ILE A 150 -0.69 3.58 12.78
N THR A 151 -0.24 3.84 14.01
CA THR A 151 -0.33 2.89 15.13
C THR A 151 -1.77 2.49 15.43
N ASN A 152 -2.70 3.46 15.51
CA ASN A 152 -4.12 3.15 15.70
C ASN A 152 -4.65 2.38 14.50
N THR A 153 -4.27 2.76 13.27
CA THR A 153 -4.68 2.02 12.07
C THR A 153 -4.22 0.56 12.10
N VAL A 154 -2.97 0.27 12.48
CA VAL A 154 -2.49 -1.10 12.62
C VAL A 154 -3.25 -1.85 13.70
N ILE A 155 -3.51 -1.21 14.85
CA ILE A 155 -4.30 -1.82 15.94
C ILE A 155 -5.73 -2.10 15.48
N ASP A 156 -6.41 -1.13 14.88
CA ASP A 156 -7.79 -1.25 14.43
C ASP A 156 -7.92 -2.39 13.41
N LEU A 157 -7.10 -2.36 12.34
CA LEU A 157 -7.12 -3.36 11.27
C LEU A 157 -6.68 -4.77 11.70
N SER A 158 -6.04 -4.92 12.87
CA SER A 158 -5.55 -6.22 13.36
C SER A 158 -6.27 -6.79 14.57
N THR A 159 -7.02 -5.96 15.30
CA THR A 159 -7.67 -6.37 16.56
C THR A 159 -9.18 -6.37 16.50
N VAL A 160 -9.77 -5.67 15.51
CA VAL A 160 -11.22 -5.56 15.34
C VAL A 160 -11.61 -6.20 14.01
N PRO A 161 -12.57 -7.17 13.99
CA PRO A 161 -13.13 -7.66 12.74
C PRO A 161 -13.68 -6.51 11.91
N GLN A 162 -13.12 -6.30 10.73
CA GLN A 162 -13.47 -5.16 9.88
C GLN A 162 -14.77 -5.43 9.12
N GLU A 163 -15.66 -4.45 9.10
CA GLU A 163 -16.95 -4.55 8.42
C GLU A 163 -16.78 -4.53 6.91
N TYR A 164 -17.45 -5.48 6.25
CA TYR A 164 -17.54 -5.60 4.81
C TYR A 164 -18.84 -5.05 4.29
N VAL A 165 -18.79 -4.36 3.15
CA VAL A 165 -19.99 -3.94 2.42
C VAL A 165 -19.93 -4.43 0.97
N PRO A 166 -21.08 -4.77 0.35
CA PRO A 166 -21.13 -5.16 -1.05
C PRO A 166 -20.53 -4.09 -1.98
N TYR A 167 -19.79 -4.53 -3.00
CA TYR A 167 -19.21 -3.65 -4.02
C TYR A 167 -19.71 -4.03 -5.44
N PRO A 168 -20.16 -3.05 -6.27
CA PRO A 168 -20.42 -1.66 -5.90
C PRO A 168 -21.58 -1.55 -4.90
N ALA A 169 -21.66 -0.45 -4.16
CA ALA A 169 -22.74 -0.24 -3.20
C ALA A 169 -24.12 -0.34 -3.92
N PRO A 170 -25.18 -0.93 -3.31
CA PRO A 170 -26.44 -1.25 -3.97
C PRO A 170 -27.29 -0.09 -4.53
N ASP A 171 -26.76 1.13 -4.68
CA ASP A 171 -27.51 2.31 -5.12
C ASP A 171 -26.68 3.25 -6.01
N ASP A 172 -25.94 2.72 -6.98
CA ASP A 172 -25.19 3.54 -7.94
C ASP A 172 -26.00 3.95 -9.18
N GLY A 173 -27.27 3.53 -9.30
CA GLY A 173 -28.23 4.02 -10.30
C GLY A 173 -27.78 3.87 -11.76
N ARG A 174 -26.71 3.11 -12.04
CA ARG A 174 -26.11 2.94 -13.37
C ARG A 174 -26.41 1.54 -13.87
N GLY A 175 -27.21 1.48 -14.92
CA GLY A 175 -27.74 0.24 -15.49
C GLY A 175 -26.68 -0.70 -16.08
N ASN A 176 -26.83 -1.98 -15.75
CA ASN A 176 -26.81 -3.14 -16.65
C ASN A 176 -25.72 -3.22 -17.76
N GLY A 177 -24.47 -2.87 -17.45
CA GLY A 177 -23.31 -3.35 -18.20
C GLY A 177 -22.86 -4.71 -17.66
N THR A 178 -23.08 -5.79 -18.40
CA THR A 178 -22.86 -7.18 -17.92
C THR A 178 -21.40 -7.64 -17.91
N GLU A 179 -20.47 -6.92 -18.54
CA GLU A 179 -19.09 -7.41 -18.73
C GLU A 179 -18.13 -7.10 -17.57
N ASN A 180 -18.41 -6.12 -16.72
CA ASN A 180 -17.55 -5.73 -15.58
C ASN A 180 -18.26 -5.85 -14.23
N ARG A 181 -19.16 -6.83 -14.07
CA ARG A 181 -19.85 -6.99 -12.78
C ARG A 181 -18.93 -7.67 -11.76
N CYS A 182 -18.74 -7.01 -10.63
CA CYS A 182 -18.08 -7.59 -9.48
C CYS A 182 -19.02 -8.63 -8.83
N ALA A 183 -18.67 -9.92 -8.87
CA ALA A 183 -19.46 -11.00 -8.31
C ALA A 183 -18.91 -11.41 -6.95
N ASN A 184 -19.79 -11.51 -5.94
CA ASN A 184 -19.39 -11.83 -4.55
C ASN A 184 -18.32 -10.88 -3.99
N CYS A 185 -18.36 -9.61 -4.39
CA CYS A 185 -17.36 -8.64 -3.98
C CYS A 185 -17.80 -7.91 -2.72
N THR A 186 -16.91 -7.92 -1.73
CA THR A 186 -17.06 -7.11 -0.54
C THR A 186 -15.77 -6.35 -0.27
N VAL A 187 -15.92 -5.09 0.11
CA VAL A 187 -14.83 -4.17 0.40
C VAL A 187 -14.91 -3.71 1.86
N HIS A 188 -13.79 -3.34 2.44
CA HIS A 188 -13.71 -2.71 3.74
C HIS A 188 -14.59 -1.45 3.79
N MET A 189 -15.54 -1.39 4.73
CA MET A 189 -16.51 -0.29 4.86
C MET A 189 -15.83 1.07 4.96
N GLY A 190 -14.83 1.20 5.85
CA GLY A 190 -14.11 2.47 6.05
C GLY A 190 -13.41 2.99 4.79
N PHE A 191 -12.80 2.12 3.97
CA PHE A 191 -12.13 2.54 2.74
C PHE A 191 -13.14 3.03 1.71
N LEU A 192 -14.27 2.32 1.57
CA LEU A 192 -15.36 2.73 0.69
C LEU A 192 -16.01 4.02 1.14
N GLU A 193 -16.23 4.20 2.44
CA GLU A 193 -16.77 5.43 3.00
C GLU A 193 -15.84 6.62 2.71
N SER A 194 -14.53 6.48 2.98
CA SER A 194 -13.54 7.52 2.69
C SER A 194 -13.56 7.92 1.20
N TRP A 195 -13.57 6.95 0.28
CA TRP A 195 -13.70 7.27 -1.14
C TRP A 195 -15.04 7.94 -1.48
N THR A 196 -16.15 7.43 -0.95
CA THR A 196 -17.51 7.95 -1.22
C THR A 196 -17.68 9.40 -0.77
N GLN A 197 -17.02 9.79 0.32
CA GLN A 197 -17.01 11.17 0.80
C GLN A 197 -16.14 12.07 -0.09
N VAL A 198 -14.93 11.61 -0.44
CA VAL A 198 -13.93 12.39 -1.18
C VAL A 198 -14.26 12.55 -2.66
N ARG A 199 -14.89 11.55 -3.29
CA ARG A 199 -15.18 11.57 -4.73
C ARG A 199 -16.01 12.78 -5.16
N LYS A 200 -16.86 13.31 -4.28
CA LYS A 200 -17.67 14.51 -4.53
C LYS A 200 -16.82 15.77 -4.69
N LEU A 201 -15.64 15.79 -4.08
CA LEU A 201 -14.68 16.89 -4.16
C LEU A 201 -13.68 16.68 -5.30
N VAL A 202 -13.24 15.43 -5.49
CA VAL A 202 -12.13 15.11 -6.39
C VAL A 202 -12.58 14.96 -7.84
N LEU A 203 -13.68 14.24 -8.12
CA LEU A 203 -14.09 13.94 -9.50
C LEU A 203 -14.33 15.18 -10.36
N PRO A 204 -15.07 16.23 -9.90
CA PRO A 204 -15.26 17.43 -10.71
C PRO A 204 -13.95 18.15 -11.04
N VAL A 205 -12.99 18.13 -10.10
CA VAL A 205 -11.67 18.74 -10.28
C VAL A 205 -10.85 17.95 -11.30
N LEU A 206 -10.88 16.61 -11.23
CA LEU A 206 -10.17 15.74 -12.17
C LEU A 206 -10.74 15.85 -13.58
N GLU A 207 -12.07 15.82 -13.74
CA GLU A 207 -12.73 16.00 -15.03
C GLU A 207 -12.35 17.35 -15.67
N SER A 208 -12.34 18.42 -14.88
CA SER A 208 -11.92 19.76 -15.32
C SER A 208 -10.43 19.84 -15.68
N ALA A 209 -9.55 19.20 -14.90
CA ALA A 209 -8.12 19.14 -15.19
C ALA A 209 -7.87 18.36 -16.50
N ARG A 210 -8.50 17.19 -16.66
CA ARG A 210 -8.39 16.34 -17.85
C ARG A 210 -8.95 17.01 -19.09
N ALA A 211 -10.05 17.77 -18.98
CA ALA A 211 -10.59 18.54 -20.09
C ALA A 211 -9.62 19.63 -20.60
N ARG A 212 -8.82 20.22 -19.70
CA ARG A 212 -7.81 21.24 -20.01
C ARG A 212 -6.49 20.66 -20.50
N HIS A 213 -6.10 19.49 -20.01
CA HIS A 213 -4.85 18.80 -20.33
C HIS A 213 -5.15 17.49 -21.07
N ARG A 214 -5.67 17.62 -22.30
CA ARG A 214 -6.03 16.46 -23.11
C ARG A 214 -4.77 15.66 -23.46
N GLY A 215 -4.84 14.34 -23.28
CA GLY A 215 -3.74 13.41 -23.55
C GLY A 215 -2.75 13.24 -22.40
N TYR A 216 -2.91 13.95 -21.28
CA TYR A 216 -2.11 13.70 -20.08
C TYR A 216 -2.65 12.44 -19.38
N PRO A 217 -1.81 11.44 -19.09
CA PRO A 217 -2.22 10.33 -18.24
C PRO A 217 -2.54 10.84 -16.82
N VAL A 218 -3.39 10.09 -16.12
CA VAL A 218 -3.72 10.36 -14.72
C VAL A 218 -2.93 9.41 -13.83
N HIS A 219 -2.05 9.96 -13.00
CA HIS A 219 -1.28 9.24 -12.01
C HIS A 219 -1.99 9.31 -10.66
N LEU A 220 -2.50 8.18 -10.18
CA LEU A 220 -3.03 8.03 -8.82
C LEU A 220 -1.92 7.51 -7.92
N VAL A 221 -1.66 8.21 -6.82
CA VAL A 221 -0.65 7.80 -5.84
C VAL A 221 -1.23 7.81 -4.44
N GLY A 222 -0.97 6.77 -3.65
CA GLY A 222 -1.50 6.64 -2.30
C GLY A 222 -0.52 5.95 -1.35
N HIS A 223 -0.50 6.35 -0.09
CA HIS A 223 0.30 5.70 0.95
C HIS A 223 -0.58 5.26 2.12
N SER A 224 -0.31 4.09 2.70
CA SER A 224 -1.08 3.54 3.81
C SER A 224 -2.57 3.42 3.45
N LEU A 225 -3.48 3.89 4.33
CA LEU A 225 -4.91 4.06 4.04
C LEU A 225 -5.19 4.78 2.71
N GLY A 226 -4.35 5.76 2.35
CA GLY A 226 -4.46 6.48 1.08
C GLY A 226 -4.27 5.58 -0.14
N GLY A 227 -3.53 4.47 -0.01
CA GLY A 227 -3.41 3.43 -1.02
C GLY A 227 -4.76 2.76 -1.32
N ALA A 228 -5.49 2.34 -0.28
CA ALA A 228 -6.81 1.72 -0.45
C ALA A 228 -7.84 2.69 -1.04
N VAL A 229 -7.76 3.98 -0.68
CA VAL A 229 -8.60 5.02 -1.31
C VAL A 229 -8.21 5.24 -2.78
N ALA A 230 -6.91 5.19 -3.11
CA ALA A 230 -6.43 5.28 -4.49
C ALA A 230 -6.89 4.08 -5.34
N LEU A 231 -6.93 2.87 -4.78
CA LEU A 231 -7.50 1.68 -5.43
C LEU A 231 -8.95 1.91 -5.85
N LEU A 232 -9.78 2.33 -4.90
CA LEU A 232 -11.21 2.55 -5.13
C LEU A 232 -11.48 3.71 -6.09
N ALA A 233 -10.68 4.77 -6.00
CA ALA A 233 -10.70 5.85 -6.97
C ALA A 233 -10.35 5.34 -8.38
N ALA A 234 -9.28 4.56 -8.52
CA ALA A 234 -8.85 4.04 -9.81
C ALA A 234 -9.90 3.11 -10.44
N LEU A 235 -10.54 2.24 -9.64
CA LEU A 235 -11.65 1.40 -10.11
C LEU A 235 -12.81 2.25 -10.66
N GLU A 236 -13.20 3.32 -9.96
CA GLU A 236 -14.26 4.21 -10.44
C GLU A 236 -13.87 4.94 -11.73
N LEU A 237 -12.66 5.50 -11.80
CA LEU A 237 -12.18 6.18 -13.00
C LEU A 237 -12.15 5.22 -14.21
N ARG A 238 -11.67 3.99 -14.01
CA ARG A 238 -11.54 3.00 -15.10
C ARG A 238 -12.89 2.44 -15.52
N VAL A 239 -13.70 1.98 -14.56
CA VAL A 239 -14.93 1.23 -14.86
C VAL A 239 -16.12 2.16 -15.10
N ALA A 240 -16.30 3.19 -14.27
CA ALA A 240 -17.48 4.05 -14.34
C ALA A 240 -17.29 5.26 -15.28
N LEU A 241 -16.06 5.77 -15.43
CA LEU A 241 -15.75 6.89 -16.32
C LEU A 241 -15.02 6.47 -17.60
N GLY A 242 -14.58 5.21 -17.73
CA GLY A 242 -13.93 4.70 -18.94
C GLY A 242 -12.55 5.30 -19.20
N TRP A 243 -11.79 5.62 -18.15
CA TRP A 243 -10.46 6.20 -18.29
C TRP A 243 -9.41 5.07 -18.34
N ASP A 244 -8.77 4.91 -19.50
CA ASP A 244 -7.79 3.84 -19.75
C ASP A 244 -6.33 4.26 -19.52
N ASP A 245 -6.04 5.56 -19.60
CA ASP A 245 -4.73 6.21 -19.42
C ASP A 245 -4.44 6.51 -17.93
N LEU A 246 -4.58 5.48 -17.10
CA LEU A 246 -4.31 5.55 -15.66
C LEU A 246 -2.99 4.86 -15.33
N VAL A 247 -2.23 5.44 -14.41
CA VAL A 247 -1.13 4.77 -13.70
C VAL A 247 -1.41 4.88 -12.21
N VAL A 248 -1.48 3.76 -11.52
CA VAL A 248 -1.76 3.69 -10.09
C VAL A 248 -0.51 3.17 -9.38
N THR A 249 -0.07 3.87 -8.34
CA THR A 249 1.06 3.44 -7.52
C THR A 249 0.73 3.66 -6.06
N THR A 250 0.67 2.58 -5.30
CA THR A 250 0.37 2.62 -3.87
C THR A 250 1.58 2.14 -3.07
N PHE A 251 1.75 2.68 -1.86
CA PHE A 251 2.84 2.35 -0.94
C PHE A 251 2.23 1.89 0.38
N GLY A 252 2.50 0.65 0.79
CA GLY A 252 1.93 0.11 2.03
C GLY A 252 0.41 0.01 1.99
N GLU A 253 -0.15 -0.31 0.82
CA GLU A 253 -1.61 -0.45 0.66
C GLU A 253 -2.13 -1.66 1.47
N PRO A 254 -3.11 -1.47 2.37
CA PRO A 254 -3.75 -2.58 3.08
C PRO A 254 -4.66 -3.41 2.16
N GLN A 255 -4.94 -4.66 2.56
CA GLN A 255 -5.93 -5.52 1.93
C GLN A 255 -7.31 -4.86 1.94
N ALA A 256 -7.85 -4.54 0.76
CA ALA A 256 -9.03 -3.70 0.65
C ALA A 256 -10.36 -4.48 0.64
N GLY A 257 -10.35 -5.77 0.31
CA GLY A 257 -11.57 -6.56 0.15
C GLY A 257 -11.33 -8.06 0.15
N ASN A 258 -12.37 -8.81 -0.18
CA ASN A 258 -12.33 -10.27 -0.25
C ASN A 258 -11.81 -10.79 -1.60
N ASP A 259 -11.66 -12.11 -1.72
CA ASP A 259 -11.21 -12.81 -2.93
C ASP A 259 -11.98 -12.35 -4.19
N GLY A 260 -13.31 -12.25 -4.12
CA GLY A 260 -14.12 -11.82 -5.26
C GLY A 260 -13.84 -10.38 -5.69
N PHE A 261 -13.52 -9.50 -4.74
CA PHE A 261 -13.10 -8.13 -5.01
C PHE A 261 -11.68 -8.07 -5.59
N VAL A 262 -10.75 -8.85 -5.05
CA VAL A 262 -9.38 -8.97 -5.58
C VAL A 262 -9.38 -9.47 -7.02
N ASP A 263 -10.07 -10.58 -7.29
CA ASP A 263 -10.23 -11.13 -8.63
C ASP A 263 -10.78 -10.09 -9.62
N TYR A 264 -11.66 -9.21 -9.14
CA TYR A 264 -12.22 -8.13 -9.94
C TYR A 264 -11.19 -7.02 -10.23
N VAL A 265 -10.40 -6.61 -9.23
CA VAL A 265 -9.29 -5.67 -9.41
C VAL A 265 -8.30 -6.20 -10.44
N ASP A 266 -7.89 -7.46 -10.33
CA ASP A 266 -6.91 -8.06 -11.23
C ASP A 266 -7.43 -8.15 -12.67
N ARG A 267 -8.72 -8.44 -12.87
CA ARG A 267 -9.34 -8.38 -14.20
C ARG A 267 -9.40 -6.96 -14.75
N VAL A 268 -9.82 -5.98 -13.95
CA VAL A 268 -9.97 -4.58 -14.39
C VAL A 268 -8.63 -4.00 -14.83
N PHE A 269 -7.55 -4.28 -14.10
CA PHE A 269 -6.22 -3.76 -14.38
C PHE A 269 -5.30 -4.73 -15.13
N ALA A 270 -5.81 -5.90 -15.52
CA ALA A 270 -5.07 -6.97 -16.21
C ALA A 270 -3.78 -7.38 -15.47
N LEU A 271 -3.90 -7.64 -14.15
CA LEU A 271 -2.77 -7.97 -13.27
C LEU A 271 -2.50 -9.48 -13.18
N GLY A 272 -3.51 -10.31 -13.51
CA GLY A 272 -3.37 -11.75 -13.64
C GLY A 272 -3.05 -12.14 -15.09
N GLY A 273 -1.91 -12.81 -15.31
CA GLY A 273 -1.70 -13.56 -16.55
C GLY A 273 -2.71 -14.71 -16.63
N LEU A 274 -3.27 -14.98 -17.81
CA LEU A 274 -4.28 -16.05 -18.03
C LEU A 274 -3.80 -17.46 -17.61
N ASP A 275 -2.49 -17.60 -17.38
CA ASP A 275 -1.75 -18.80 -16.99
C ASP A 275 -0.77 -18.54 -15.81
N GLY A 276 -0.91 -17.40 -15.11
CA GLY A 276 0.04 -16.97 -14.07
C GLY A 276 1.37 -16.44 -14.61
N TYR A 277 1.53 -16.34 -15.94
CA TYR A 277 2.75 -15.87 -16.58
C TYR A 277 2.51 -14.53 -17.29
N ASP A 278 2.62 -13.43 -16.54
CA ASP A 278 2.81 -12.12 -17.16
C ASP A 278 4.28 -12.01 -17.62
N PRO A 279 4.55 -11.86 -18.94
CA PRO A 279 5.90 -11.76 -19.47
C PRO A 279 6.54 -10.39 -19.22
N ASP A 280 5.75 -9.36 -18.88
CA ASP A 280 6.26 -7.98 -18.73
C ASP A 280 5.63 -7.26 -17.53
N LEU A 281 5.99 -7.75 -16.34
CA LEU A 281 5.53 -7.24 -15.05
C LEU A 281 5.78 -5.74 -14.83
N GLU A 282 6.72 -5.11 -15.55
CA GLU A 282 7.00 -3.67 -15.43
C GLU A 282 5.96 -2.79 -16.13
N LYS A 283 5.27 -3.33 -17.14
CA LYS A 283 4.22 -2.61 -17.88
C LYS A 283 2.90 -2.52 -17.13
N ARG A 284 2.77 -3.17 -15.98
CA ARG A 284 1.57 -3.09 -15.14
C ARG A 284 1.25 -1.64 -14.80
N VAL A 285 0.01 -1.26 -15.09
CA VAL A 285 -0.53 0.08 -14.82
C VAL A 285 -0.88 0.28 -13.35
N TYR A 286 -1.13 -0.81 -12.62
CA TYR A 286 -1.31 -0.80 -11.18
C TYR A 286 -0.08 -1.41 -10.50
N ARG A 287 0.52 -0.66 -9.58
CA ARG A 287 1.76 -1.02 -8.89
C ARG A 287 1.55 -0.89 -7.38
N ARG A 288 1.55 -2.00 -6.67
CA ARG A 288 1.41 -2.06 -5.21
C ARG A 288 2.79 -2.24 -4.59
N VAL A 289 3.39 -1.16 -4.10
CA VAL A 289 4.73 -1.20 -3.50
C VAL A 289 4.61 -1.62 -2.04
N THR A 290 5.36 -2.67 -1.67
CA THR A 290 5.40 -3.26 -0.33
C THR A 290 6.83 -3.27 0.19
N HIS A 291 7.00 -3.38 1.51
CA HIS A 291 8.30 -3.40 2.18
C HIS A 291 8.37 -4.58 3.16
N VAL A 292 9.51 -5.29 3.19
CA VAL A 292 9.69 -6.56 3.93
C VAL A 292 9.20 -6.57 5.39
N ASP A 293 9.40 -5.47 6.12
CA ASP A 293 9.02 -5.36 7.53
C ASP A 293 7.71 -4.59 7.77
N ASP A 294 7.01 -4.18 6.71
CA ASP A 294 5.75 -3.45 6.81
C ASP A 294 4.57 -4.43 6.99
N PRO A 295 3.84 -4.39 8.13
CA PRO A 295 2.71 -5.28 8.35
C PRO A 295 1.43 -4.85 7.63
N VAL A 296 1.30 -3.57 7.24
CA VAL A 296 0.02 -3.02 6.76
C VAL A 296 -0.49 -3.69 5.48
N PRO A 297 0.35 -4.05 4.49
CA PRO A 297 -0.10 -4.79 3.31
C PRO A 297 -0.69 -6.17 3.57
N LEU A 298 -0.49 -6.71 4.78
CA LEU A 298 -1.05 -7.99 5.24
C LEU A 298 -2.28 -7.78 6.13
N LEU A 299 -2.80 -6.55 6.20
CA LEU A 299 -3.95 -6.17 7.02
C LEU A 299 -5.10 -5.60 6.20
N PRO A 300 -6.37 -5.82 6.60
CA PRO A 300 -6.78 -6.71 7.70
C PRO A 300 -6.44 -8.18 7.40
N LEU A 301 -6.52 -9.04 8.40
CA LEU A 301 -5.96 -10.39 8.30
C LEU A 301 -6.70 -11.28 7.28
N SER A 302 -5.94 -12.16 6.62
CA SER A 302 -6.44 -13.16 5.68
C SER A 302 -7.46 -14.12 6.32
N GLU A 303 -7.35 -14.41 7.62
CA GLU A 303 -8.31 -15.22 8.38
C GLU A 303 -9.70 -14.58 8.48
N TRP A 304 -9.80 -13.27 8.26
CA TRP A 304 -11.09 -12.56 8.19
C TRP A 304 -11.65 -12.49 6.77
N GLY A 305 -10.97 -13.11 5.80
CA GLY A 305 -11.39 -13.19 4.41
C GLY A 305 -10.88 -12.03 3.56
N TYR A 306 -9.93 -11.22 4.05
CA TYR A 306 -9.28 -10.18 3.26
C TYR A 306 -8.16 -10.80 2.42
N ARG A 307 -7.90 -10.24 1.24
CA ARG A 307 -6.78 -10.65 0.39
C ARG A 307 -6.11 -9.44 -0.23
N SER A 308 -4.84 -9.62 -0.56
CA SER A 308 -4.08 -8.69 -1.41
C SER A 308 -4.35 -9.03 -2.88
N HIS A 309 -4.35 -8.02 -3.75
CA HIS A 309 -4.41 -8.21 -5.20
C HIS A 309 -3.00 -8.23 -5.82
N ALA A 310 -2.87 -8.68 -7.08
CA ALA A 310 -1.59 -8.73 -7.80
C ALA A 310 -1.02 -7.32 -8.09
N GLY A 311 0.12 -7.25 -8.80
CA GLY A 311 0.78 -5.97 -9.11
C GLY A 311 1.84 -5.56 -8.09
N GLU A 312 2.26 -6.47 -7.22
CA GLU A 312 3.23 -6.16 -6.17
C GLU A 312 4.64 -5.88 -6.72
N VAL A 313 5.24 -4.81 -6.15
CA VAL A 313 6.65 -4.46 -6.26
C VAL A 313 7.23 -4.45 -4.84
N PHE A 314 8.01 -5.47 -4.51
CA PHE A 314 8.48 -5.73 -3.17
C PHE A 314 9.88 -5.15 -2.92
N ILE A 315 10.02 -4.33 -1.88
CA ILE A 315 11.30 -3.84 -1.37
C ILE A 315 11.81 -4.87 -0.35
N ALA A 316 12.81 -5.65 -0.75
CA ALA A 316 13.35 -6.74 0.04
C ALA A 316 14.34 -6.30 1.12
N LYS A 317 14.89 -5.08 1.01
CA LYS A 317 15.83 -4.52 1.98
C LYS A 317 15.09 -3.77 3.08
N SER A 318 15.37 -4.15 4.32
CA SER A 318 14.78 -3.54 5.52
C SER A 318 15.23 -2.11 5.77
N GLU A 319 16.47 -1.74 5.41
CA GLU A 319 17.02 -0.42 5.71
C GLU A 319 16.93 0.57 4.53
N LEU A 320 16.57 1.82 4.85
CA LEU A 320 16.78 2.93 3.93
C LEU A 320 18.28 3.16 3.67
N SER A 321 18.73 3.36 2.44
CA SER A 321 17.96 3.53 1.20
C SER A 321 18.04 2.26 0.32
N PRO A 322 16.93 1.72 -0.21
CA PRO A 322 16.97 0.59 -1.13
C PRO A 322 17.58 0.95 -2.49
N GLY A 323 18.38 0.06 -3.06
CA GLY A 323 18.90 0.12 -4.43
C GLY A 323 17.95 -0.55 -5.44
N VAL A 324 18.31 -0.49 -6.71
CA VAL A 324 17.55 -1.11 -7.81
C VAL A 324 17.47 -2.64 -7.63
N GLU A 325 18.57 -3.21 -7.15
CA GLU A 325 18.74 -4.62 -6.82
C GLU A 325 17.89 -5.10 -5.63
N ASP A 326 17.41 -4.17 -4.80
CA ASP A 326 16.61 -4.47 -3.62
C ASP A 326 15.10 -4.57 -3.94
N LEU A 327 14.70 -4.31 -5.20
CA LEU A 327 13.31 -4.38 -5.65
C LEU A 327 13.05 -5.63 -6.47
N ARG A 328 11.95 -6.32 -6.13
CA ARG A 328 11.44 -7.50 -6.84
C ARG A 328 10.04 -7.25 -7.39
N LEU A 329 9.77 -7.74 -8.60
CA LEU A 329 8.42 -7.80 -9.16
C LEU A 329 7.78 -9.14 -8.82
N CYS A 330 6.66 -9.11 -8.11
CA CYS A 330 6.02 -10.31 -7.59
C CYS A 330 4.92 -10.79 -8.54
N ARG A 331 4.70 -12.10 -8.57
CA ARG A 331 3.74 -12.76 -9.47
C ARG A 331 2.49 -13.19 -8.73
N GLY A 332 1.33 -12.84 -9.30
CA GLY A 332 0.03 -13.12 -8.70
C GLY A 332 -0.19 -12.35 -7.40
N ASP A 333 -1.15 -12.85 -6.62
CA ASP A 333 -1.66 -12.17 -5.43
C ASP A 333 -0.83 -12.49 -4.17
N GLU A 334 -0.27 -13.71 -4.11
CA GLU A 334 0.40 -14.28 -2.94
C GLU A 334 1.75 -14.92 -3.30
N ASP A 335 2.69 -14.13 -3.84
CA ASP A 335 4.05 -14.61 -4.13
C ASP A 335 4.83 -14.88 -2.83
N PRO A 336 5.23 -16.13 -2.51
CA PRO A 336 5.92 -16.46 -1.28
C PRO A 336 7.34 -15.86 -1.20
N ALA A 337 7.90 -15.39 -2.32
CA ALA A 337 9.18 -14.68 -2.34
C ALA A 337 9.04 -13.17 -2.04
N CYS A 338 7.83 -12.69 -1.76
CA CYS A 338 7.48 -11.30 -1.48
C CYS A 338 6.75 -11.15 -0.13
N ILE A 339 5.85 -10.17 0.03
CA ILE A 339 5.24 -9.88 1.33
C ILE A 339 4.41 -11.06 1.87
N ALA A 340 3.81 -11.86 1.00
CA ALA A 340 3.01 -13.02 1.40
C ALA A 340 3.83 -14.08 2.15
N GLY A 341 5.15 -14.18 1.87
CA GLY A 341 6.06 -15.05 2.62
C GLY A 341 6.24 -14.64 4.09
N ALA A 342 5.97 -13.38 4.43
CA ALA A 342 6.09 -12.84 5.79
C ALA A 342 4.78 -12.95 6.62
N ASP A 343 3.67 -13.38 6.03
CA ASP A 343 2.33 -13.35 6.64
C ASP A 343 2.27 -14.06 8.00
N SER A 344 2.77 -15.30 8.06
CA SER A 344 2.83 -16.09 9.30
C SER A 344 3.66 -15.43 10.42
N ALA A 345 4.72 -14.72 10.07
CA ALA A 345 5.57 -14.02 11.03
C ALA A 345 4.88 -12.75 11.55
N VAL A 346 4.15 -12.04 10.70
CA VAL A 346 3.34 -10.88 11.08
C VAL A 346 2.20 -11.31 11.99
N LEU A 347 1.46 -12.36 11.63
CA LEU A 347 0.42 -12.98 12.46
C LEU A 347 0.94 -13.36 13.85
N ALA A 348 2.12 -13.99 13.92
CA ALA A 348 2.75 -14.34 15.20
C ALA A 348 3.07 -13.09 16.05
N ARG A 349 3.63 -12.05 15.44
CA ARG A 349 3.90 -10.76 16.11
C ARG A 349 2.61 -10.09 16.59
N MET A 350 1.54 -10.15 15.81
CA MET A 350 0.24 -9.58 16.17
C MET A 350 -0.46 -10.35 17.29
N ALA A 351 -0.37 -11.68 17.27
CA ALA A 351 -0.89 -12.52 18.35
C ALA A 351 -0.17 -12.23 19.68
N GLU A 352 1.14 -11.97 19.65
CA GLU A 352 1.90 -11.53 20.83
C GLU A 352 1.36 -10.19 21.36
N VAL A 353 1.15 -9.21 20.48
CA VAL A 353 0.58 -7.90 20.83
C VAL A 353 -0.82 -8.03 21.41
N MET A 354 -1.71 -8.80 20.78
CA MET A 354 -3.10 -9.00 21.21
C MET A 354 -3.24 -9.70 22.57
N ASN A 355 -2.27 -10.52 22.95
CA ASN A 355 -2.27 -11.18 24.26
C ASN A 355 -1.91 -10.23 25.41
N GLU A 356 -1.33 -9.06 25.11
CA GLU A 356 -0.86 -8.09 26.09
C GLU A 356 -1.76 -6.84 26.21
N VAL A 357 -2.72 -6.66 25.30
CA VAL A 357 -3.74 -5.59 25.39
C VAL A 357 -4.81 -5.98 26.45
N PRO A 358 -5.09 -5.14 27.46
CA PRO A 358 -6.07 -5.44 28.51
C PRO A 358 -7.47 -5.74 27.95
N ARG A 359 -8.13 -6.78 28.49
CA ARG A 359 -9.47 -7.25 28.06
C ARG A 359 -10.59 -6.19 28.10
N THR A 360 -10.41 -5.10 28.84
CA THR A 360 -11.39 -4.00 28.95
C THR A 360 -11.40 -3.08 27.73
N GLU A 361 -10.32 -3.03 26.94
CA GLU A 361 -10.24 -2.21 25.71
C GLU A 361 -10.82 -2.93 24.48
N ARG A 362 -11.02 -4.26 24.56
CA ARG A 362 -11.55 -5.10 23.47
C ARG A 362 -13.03 -4.88 23.13
N LYS A 363 -13.75 -3.99 23.84
CA LYS A 363 -15.21 -3.82 23.73
C LYS A 363 -15.68 -2.50 23.09
N GLY A 364 -14.79 -1.68 22.55
CA GLY A 364 -15.19 -0.60 21.62
C GLY A 364 -16.06 0.52 22.19
N GLU A 365 -16.18 0.66 23.52
CA GLU A 365 -16.91 1.75 24.16
C GLU A 365 -15.96 2.50 25.11
N GLY A 366 -15.44 3.65 24.68
CA GLY A 366 -14.73 4.61 25.55
C GLY A 366 -13.32 5.05 25.15
N TRP A 367 -12.93 4.97 23.88
CA TRP A 367 -11.52 5.17 23.48
C TRP A 367 -11.06 6.64 23.31
N LEU A 368 -11.97 7.60 23.18
CA LEU A 368 -11.60 9.01 22.94
C LEU A 368 -11.08 9.76 24.18
N ASP A 369 -11.37 9.30 25.40
CA ASP A 369 -11.01 10.04 26.63
C ASP A 369 -9.66 9.64 27.25
N THR A 370 -9.01 8.58 26.77
CA THR A 370 -7.77 8.04 27.39
C THR A 370 -6.50 8.32 26.58
N LEU A 371 -6.63 8.77 25.32
CA LEU A 371 -5.49 8.90 24.39
C LEU A 371 -4.61 10.15 24.58
N SER A 372 -4.92 11.02 25.54
CA SER A 372 -3.99 12.09 25.95
C SER A 372 -2.90 11.58 26.93
N GLY A 373 -3.02 10.34 27.44
CA GLY A 373 -2.24 9.90 28.61
C GLY A 373 -1.18 8.81 28.42
N THR A 374 -1.22 7.95 27.40
CA THR A 374 -0.49 6.66 27.49
C THR A 374 0.17 6.18 26.19
N MET A 375 1.24 6.87 25.79
CA MET A 375 2.41 6.20 25.21
C MET A 375 3.34 5.58 26.28
N ALA A 376 2.91 5.55 27.55
CA ALA A 376 3.70 5.10 28.69
C ALA A 376 3.45 3.64 29.11
N GLY A 377 2.50 2.94 28.46
CA GLY A 377 2.01 1.62 28.92
C GLY A 377 2.42 0.40 28.08
N ILE A 378 3.03 0.60 26.90
CA ILE A 378 3.43 -0.52 26.04
C ILE A 378 4.83 -1.00 26.48
N PRO A 379 5.03 -2.30 26.81
CA PRO A 379 6.34 -2.81 27.19
C PRO A 379 7.39 -2.53 26.10
N SER A 380 8.50 -1.89 26.45
CA SER A 380 9.60 -1.55 25.52
C SER A 380 10.26 -2.75 24.82
N ARG A 381 9.93 -3.99 25.24
CA ARG A 381 10.35 -5.23 24.58
C ARG A 381 9.57 -5.50 23.28
N LEU A 382 8.33 -5.06 23.17
CA LEU A 382 7.53 -5.19 21.96
C LEU A 382 7.92 -4.04 21.05
N LYS A 383 8.83 -4.31 20.12
CA LYS A 383 9.34 -3.38 19.11
C LYS A 383 8.27 -2.97 18.08
N LEU A 384 7.02 -2.70 18.49
CA LEU A 384 5.91 -2.22 17.67
C LEU A 384 6.29 -0.99 16.83
N TRP A 385 7.15 -0.13 17.37
CA TRP A 385 7.71 1.02 16.65
C TRP A 385 8.53 0.63 15.40
N GLN A 386 9.14 -0.55 15.35
CA GLN A 386 9.91 -1.00 14.19
C GLN A 386 9.01 -1.36 13.01
N LEU A 387 7.86 -1.99 13.28
CA LEU A 387 6.83 -2.25 12.25
C LEU A 387 6.28 -0.93 11.68
N LEU A 388 6.10 0.08 12.55
CA LEU A 388 5.71 1.42 12.15
C LEU A 388 6.75 2.11 11.25
N PHE A 389 8.04 1.97 11.57
CA PHE A 389 9.09 2.58 10.76
C PHE A 389 9.16 1.96 9.37
N ALA A 390 9.08 0.63 9.27
CA ALA A 390 9.02 -0.06 7.99
C ALA A 390 7.83 0.39 7.13
N HIS A 391 6.66 0.59 7.75
CA HIS A 391 5.49 1.13 7.03
C HIS A 391 5.69 2.56 6.50
N ARG A 392 6.69 3.30 6.99
CA ARG A 392 7.01 4.64 6.49
C ARG A 392 8.21 4.64 5.56
N ASP A 393 8.98 3.55 5.48
CA ASP A 393 10.28 3.50 4.82
C ASP A 393 10.15 3.03 3.35
N TYR A 394 9.56 3.89 2.51
CA TYR A 394 9.37 3.67 1.08
C TYR A 394 10.28 4.61 0.28
N PHE A 395 11.52 4.18 -0.01
CA PHE A 395 12.63 4.98 -0.60
C PHE A 395 13.14 6.12 0.28
N TRP A 396 12.23 6.78 0.96
CA TRP A 396 12.40 7.83 1.95
C TRP A 396 11.50 7.49 3.13
N ARG A 397 11.78 8.10 4.29
CA ARG A 397 10.85 7.99 5.40
C ARG A 397 9.69 8.97 5.20
N LEU A 398 8.54 8.43 4.79
CA LEU A 398 7.33 9.18 4.48
C LEU A 398 6.61 9.63 5.76
N GLY A 399 5.70 10.60 5.64
CA GLY A 399 4.69 10.86 6.68
C GLY A 399 4.88 12.13 7.50
N LEU A 400 5.85 12.99 7.14
CA LEU A 400 6.09 14.25 7.85
C LEU A 400 6.19 15.44 6.90
N CYS A 401 5.42 16.49 7.20
CA CYS A 401 5.56 17.77 6.52
C CYS A 401 6.56 18.69 7.22
N VAL A 402 7.86 18.45 6.99
CA VAL A 402 8.97 19.28 7.46
C VAL A 402 9.96 19.56 6.32
N PRO A 403 10.80 20.62 6.41
CA PRO A 403 11.77 20.96 5.37
C PRO A 403 12.62 19.77 4.92
N GLY A 404 12.47 19.38 3.65
CA GLY A 404 13.21 18.26 3.07
C GLY A 404 12.68 16.86 3.42
N GLY A 405 11.50 16.75 4.04
CA GLY A 405 10.97 15.49 4.55
C GLY A 405 11.53 15.13 5.93
N ASP A 406 11.30 13.88 6.36
CA ASP A 406 11.69 13.38 7.69
C ASP A 406 13.17 13.70 8.02
N PRO A 407 13.48 14.22 9.23
CA PRO A 407 14.85 14.59 9.59
C PRO A 407 15.86 13.45 9.55
N SER A 408 15.42 12.19 9.66
CA SER A 408 16.29 11.02 9.52
C SER A 408 16.78 10.78 8.09
N ASP A 409 16.23 11.51 7.12
CA ASP A 409 16.71 11.54 5.74
C ASP A 409 17.68 12.69 5.47
N TRP A 410 17.86 13.63 6.40
CA TRP A 410 18.72 14.80 6.18
C TRP A 410 20.18 14.40 6.03
N GLY A 411 20.82 14.86 4.95
CA GLY A 411 22.20 14.53 4.62
C GLY A 411 22.37 13.22 3.83
N ARG A 412 21.28 12.48 3.55
CA ARG A 412 21.32 11.39 2.58
C ARG A 412 21.50 11.97 1.17
N PRO A 413 22.44 11.43 0.36
CA PRO A 413 22.54 11.85 -1.03
C PRO A 413 21.25 11.49 -1.78
N PRO A 414 20.82 12.30 -2.75
CA PRO A 414 19.73 11.91 -3.63
C PRO A 414 20.12 10.63 -4.38
N TYR A 415 19.12 9.81 -4.72
CA TYR A 415 19.33 8.65 -5.58
C TYR A 415 20.00 9.10 -6.89
N ASN A 416 21.16 8.53 -7.20
CA ASN A 416 21.87 8.79 -8.45
C ASN A 416 21.30 7.92 -9.57
N VAL A 417 20.00 8.07 -9.82
CA VAL A 417 19.29 7.37 -10.87
C VAL A 417 18.89 8.42 -11.89
N SER A 418 19.86 8.80 -12.73
CA SER A 418 19.55 9.60 -13.90
C SER A 418 18.78 8.72 -14.88
N SER A 419 17.64 9.19 -15.39
CA SER A 419 16.91 8.51 -16.48
C SER A 419 17.61 8.76 -17.82
N HIS A 420 18.93 8.50 -17.88
CA HIS A 420 19.69 8.50 -19.11
C HIS A 420 19.93 7.03 -19.50
N PRO A 421 19.58 6.64 -20.74
CA PRO A 421 20.02 5.35 -21.26
C PRO A 421 21.53 5.47 -21.47
N ASP A 422 22.31 5.12 -20.45
CA ASP A 422 23.73 4.91 -20.66
C ASP A 422 23.89 3.61 -21.43
N GLU A 423 24.44 3.78 -22.63
CA GLU A 423 24.91 2.79 -23.57
C GLU A 423 25.59 1.59 -22.87
N LEU A 424 25.21 0.38 -23.29
CA LEU A 424 26.14 -0.68 -23.69
C LEU A 424 25.44 -1.67 -24.63
#